data_AF-A0A6L7WIF1-F1
#
_entry.id   AF-A0A6L7WIF1-F1
#
_cell.length_a   1.000
_cell.length_b   1.000
_cell.length_c   1.000
_cell.angle_alpha   90.00
_cell.angle_beta   90.00
_cell.angle_gamma   90.00
#
_symmetry.space_group_name_H-M   'P 1'
#
loop_
_entity.id
_entity.type
_entity.pdbx_description
1 polymer ?
#
loop_
_entity_poly.entity_id
_entity_poly.type
_entity_poly.pdbx_seq_one_letter_code
_entity_poly.pdbx_strand_id
1 'polypeptide(L)'
;MPLRTYKPTSPGRRNAMGHTFDEITKKKPEKRLLATKKQRAGRSRDGRISVRHRGGGHKRRVRIIDFKRDKDGVPGRVAAIEYDPGRSARIALIFYADGDKRYIIAPDRLRVDDTVVAGPGSPIAPGNTLELRDMPPGTMVHNVELQPGRGGQLGRSAGAGIQVMARDSGYVLLRMPSGEMRQVLENCRATVGTVGNPEHALIKLGKAGRKRHRGRRPQVRGSVMNPVDHPHGGGEGKAPVGLPGPKTPWGKPALGYRTRRNKRTDRYIVRRRTRGGRRR
;
A
#
# COMPACT_ATOMS: atom_id res chain seq x y z
N MET A 1 12.79 -9.54 -5.63
CA MET A 1 13.78 -8.44 -5.68
C MET A 1 14.75 -8.56 -4.50
N PRO A 2 16.06 -8.65 -4.76
CA PRO A 2 17.01 -9.01 -3.71
C PRO A 2 17.15 -7.91 -2.65
N LEU A 3 17.35 -8.35 -1.41
CA LEU A 3 17.73 -7.50 -0.29
C LEU A 3 19.21 -7.66 0.00
N ARG A 4 19.86 -6.55 0.34
CA ARG A 4 21.24 -6.52 0.79
C ARG A 4 21.30 -6.38 2.30
N THR A 5 21.90 -7.36 2.96
CA THR A 5 22.37 -7.23 4.34
C THR A 5 23.68 -6.44 4.34
N TYR A 6 23.77 -5.41 5.18
CA TYR A 6 24.99 -4.60 5.27
C TYR A 6 26.00 -5.25 6.20
N LYS A 7 27.31 -5.15 5.88
CA LYS A 7 28.38 -5.52 6.80
C LYS A 7 28.28 -4.69 8.10
N PRO A 8 28.58 -5.27 9.28
CA PRO A 8 28.40 -4.63 10.58
C PRO A 8 29.49 -3.60 10.91
N THR A 9 29.74 -2.63 10.02
CA THR A 9 30.80 -1.62 10.19
C THR A 9 30.48 -0.54 11.23
N SER A 10 29.25 -0.53 11.78
CA SER A 10 28.83 0.37 12.87
C SER A 10 27.60 -0.22 13.57
N PRO A 11 27.30 0.18 14.83
CA PRO A 11 26.14 -0.32 15.57
C PRO A 11 24.82 -0.14 14.82
N GLY A 12 24.65 1.00 14.13
CA GLY A 12 23.45 1.29 13.33
C GLY A 12 23.33 0.46 12.05
N ARG A 13 24.42 -0.16 11.56
CA ARG A 13 24.44 -1.02 10.36
C ARG A 13 24.35 -2.52 10.67
N ARG A 14 24.72 -2.97 11.87
CA ARG A 14 24.85 -4.39 12.25
C ARG A 14 23.68 -5.30 11.81
N ASN A 15 22.45 -4.82 11.96
CA ASN A 15 21.23 -5.57 11.60
C ASN A 15 20.42 -4.90 10.48
N ALA A 16 21.04 -3.95 9.77
CA ALA A 16 20.36 -3.20 8.73
C ALA A 16 20.27 -4.02 7.45
N MET A 17 19.10 -3.96 6.81
CA MET A 17 18.89 -4.47 5.46
C MET A 17 18.39 -3.34 4.55
N GLY A 18 18.63 -3.46 3.26
CA GLY A 18 18.19 -2.49 2.26
C GLY A 18 17.88 -3.14 0.93
N HIS A 19 17.29 -2.36 0.03
CA HIS A 19 17.16 -2.77 -1.37
C HIS A 19 18.53 -2.71 -2.05
N THR A 20 18.78 -3.61 -3.00
CA THR A 20 19.90 -3.50 -3.95
C THR A 20 19.59 -2.49 -5.05
N PHE A 21 18.31 -2.40 -5.47
CA PHE A 21 17.80 -1.54 -6.55
C PHE A 21 18.19 -1.99 -7.96
N ASP A 22 18.54 -3.26 -8.14
CA ASP A 22 18.97 -3.81 -9.44
C ASP A 22 17.87 -3.74 -10.50
N GLU A 23 16.60 -3.78 -10.08
CA GLU A 23 15.43 -3.67 -10.95
C GLU A 23 15.18 -2.25 -11.50
N ILE A 24 15.89 -1.24 -11.00
CA ILE A 24 15.66 0.15 -11.39
C ILE A 24 16.45 0.48 -12.65
N THR A 25 15.74 0.66 -13.75
CA THR A 25 16.37 0.97 -15.05
C THR A 25 16.52 2.46 -15.30
N LYS A 26 15.71 3.30 -14.64
CA LYS A 26 15.81 4.77 -14.77
C LYS A 26 15.83 5.47 -13.41
N LYS A 27 16.84 6.31 -13.19
CA LYS A 27 17.04 7.03 -11.91
C LYS A 27 16.31 8.38 -11.86
N LYS A 28 16.07 9.01 -13.02
CA LYS A 28 15.42 10.33 -13.12
C LYS A 28 13.96 10.15 -13.57
N PRO A 29 12.97 10.69 -12.83
CA PRO A 29 11.57 10.57 -13.21
C PRO A 29 11.21 11.50 -14.37
N GLU A 30 10.10 11.18 -15.04
CA GLU A 30 9.52 11.93 -16.14
C GLU A 30 8.95 13.27 -15.68
N LYS A 31 9.44 14.39 -16.25
CA LYS A 31 9.19 15.74 -15.71
C LYS A 31 7.71 16.11 -15.72
N ARG A 32 6.97 15.73 -16.78
CA ARG A 32 5.53 16.01 -16.93
C ARG A 32 4.66 15.25 -15.93
N LEU A 33 5.13 14.12 -15.41
CA LEU A 33 4.38 13.25 -14.49
C LEU A 33 4.72 13.50 -13.00
N LEU A 34 5.27 14.67 -12.69
CA LEU A 34 5.64 15.08 -11.34
C LEU A 34 4.74 16.19 -10.82
N ALA A 35 4.20 15.98 -9.63
CA ALA A 35 3.48 17.00 -8.88
C ALA A 35 4.20 17.36 -7.56
N THR A 36 4.04 18.59 -7.11
CA THR A 36 4.62 19.06 -5.85
C THR A 36 3.90 18.43 -4.66
N LYS A 37 4.65 17.85 -3.73
CA LYS A 37 4.10 17.33 -2.47
C LYS A 37 4.30 18.35 -1.33
N LYS A 38 3.23 19.06 -0.95
CA LYS A 38 3.25 19.88 0.27
C LYS A 38 3.32 18.99 1.51
N GLN A 39 4.29 19.23 2.40
CA GLN A 39 4.39 18.50 3.67
C GLN A 39 3.51 19.17 4.73
N ARG A 40 2.53 18.41 5.28
CA ARG A 40 1.62 18.91 6.34
C ARG A 40 2.05 18.51 7.76
N ALA A 41 3.04 17.62 7.90
CA ALA A 41 3.52 17.09 9.18
C ALA A 41 2.43 16.53 10.14
N GLY A 42 1.30 16.05 9.61
CA GLY A 42 0.20 15.49 10.41
C GLY A 42 -0.77 16.53 10.98
N ARG A 43 -0.75 17.77 10.49
CA ARG A 43 -1.67 18.84 10.89
C ARG A 43 -2.92 18.91 9.99
N SER A 44 -4.05 19.31 10.57
CA SER A 44 -5.30 19.61 9.85
C SER A 44 -5.23 20.97 9.13
N ARG A 45 -6.34 21.39 8.51
CA ARG A 45 -6.47 22.74 7.93
C ARG A 45 -6.29 23.83 8.99
N ASP A 46 -6.73 23.57 10.22
CA ASP A 46 -6.69 24.51 11.36
C ASP A 46 -5.32 24.54 12.07
N GLY A 47 -4.30 23.91 11.49
CA GLY A 47 -2.94 23.86 12.05
C GLY A 47 -2.74 22.91 13.25
N ARG A 48 -3.82 22.35 13.81
CA ARG A 48 -3.77 21.39 14.93
C ARG A 48 -3.25 20.02 14.48
N ILE A 49 -2.52 19.31 15.36
CA ILE A 49 -2.01 17.96 15.09
C ILE A 49 -3.17 16.95 15.15
N SER A 50 -3.61 16.47 13.99
CA SER A 50 -4.63 15.42 13.88
C SER A 50 -4.02 14.01 13.84
N VAL A 51 -2.81 13.89 13.26
CA VAL A 51 -2.07 12.63 13.20
C VAL A 51 -0.69 12.81 13.83
N ARG A 52 -0.52 12.25 15.02
CA ARG A 52 0.75 12.28 15.77
C ARG A 52 1.87 11.55 15.02
N HIS A 53 3.10 11.86 15.42
CA HIS A 53 4.34 11.20 14.98
C HIS A 53 4.69 11.37 13.48
N ARG A 54 4.23 12.44 12.83
CA ARG A 54 4.57 12.79 11.44
C ARG A 54 5.44 14.05 11.37
N GLY A 55 6.36 14.12 10.41
CA GLY A 55 7.19 15.31 10.14
C GLY A 55 8.69 15.01 9.96
N GLY A 56 9.44 15.98 9.43
CA GLY A 56 10.92 15.95 9.30
C GLY A 56 11.49 14.97 8.27
N GLY A 57 10.67 14.50 7.31
CA GLY A 57 11.11 13.55 6.28
C GLY A 57 11.72 14.26 5.07
N HIS A 58 12.54 13.53 4.30
CA HIS A 58 13.13 14.06 3.06
C HIS A 58 12.06 14.59 2.11
N LYS A 59 12.35 15.70 1.41
CA LYS A 59 11.46 16.31 0.41
C LYS A 59 11.17 15.30 -0.71
N ARG A 60 9.93 15.26 -1.20
CA ARG A 60 9.50 14.31 -2.22
C ARG A 60 8.62 15.02 -3.24
N ARG A 61 8.67 14.57 -4.49
CA ARG A 61 7.66 14.88 -5.50
C ARG A 61 6.71 13.70 -5.63
N VAL A 62 5.43 13.97 -5.88
CA VAL A 62 4.43 12.95 -6.19
C VAL A 62 4.62 12.53 -7.64
N ARG A 63 4.70 11.23 -7.89
CA ARG A 63 4.57 10.68 -9.25
C ARG A 63 3.10 10.43 -9.50
N ILE A 64 2.55 11.05 -10.53
CA ILE A 64 1.17 10.89 -10.96
C ILE A 64 1.05 9.49 -11.54
N ILE A 65 0.22 8.65 -10.92
CA ILE A 65 0.01 7.26 -11.33
C ILE A 65 -1.36 7.17 -11.97
N ASP A 66 -1.41 6.47 -13.08
CA ASP A 66 -2.65 6.05 -13.69
C ASP A 66 -3.20 4.84 -12.92
N PHE A 67 -4.18 5.11 -12.06
CA PHE A 67 -4.93 4.06 -11.37
C PHE A 67 -6.16 3.60 -12.14
N LYS A 68 -6.56 4.32 -13.19
CA LYS A 68 -7.79 4.04 -13.95
C LYS A 68 -7.55 3.09 -15.11
N ARG A 69 -6.39 3.22 -15.78
CA ARG A 69 -6.04 2.43 -16.97
C ARG A 69 -7.17 2.52 -18.02
N ASP A 70 -7.52 3.75 -18.36
CA ASP A 70 -8.66 4.11 -19.22
C ASP A 70 -8.33 4.16 -20.72
N LYS A 71 -7.09 3.82 -21.11
CA LYS A 71 -6.69 3.69 -22.53
C LYS A 71 -6.99 2.27 -23.04
N ASP A 72 -8.24 2.05 -23.40
CA ASP A 72 -8.68 0.76 -23.93
C ASP A 72 -8.16 0.50 -25.34
N GLY A 73 -7.66 -0.71 -25.59
CA GLY A 73 -7.15 -1.14 -26.90
C GLY A 73 -5.81 -0.53 -27.31
N VAL A 74 -5.29 0.48 -26.60
CA VAL A 74 -4.01 1.12 -26.94
C VAL A 74 -2.85 0.38 -26.25
N PRO A 75 -1.95 -0.28 -27.00
CA PRO A 75 -0.81 -0.95 -26.40
C PRO A 75 0.20 0.08 -25.88
N GLY A 76 0.82 -0.25 -24.75
CA GLY A 76 1.91 0.53 -24.18
C GLY A 76 3.12 -0.32 -23.88
N ARG A 77 4.30 0.12 -24.32
CA ARG A 77 5.58 -0.51 -24.01
C ARG A 77 6.07 -0.05 -22.65
N VAL A 78 6.58 -0.98 -21.83
CA VAL A 78 7.27 -0.66 -20.58
C VAL A 78 8.62 -0.06 -20.90
N ALA A 79 8.74 1.27 -20.80
CA ALA A 79 9.97 1.99 -21.11
C ALA A 79 10.99 1.93 -19.98
N ALA A 80 10.54 1.93 -18.72
CA ALA A 80 11.44 1.88 -17.57
C ALA A 80 10.73 1.41 -16.29
N ILE A 81 11.52 0.89 -15.34
CA ILE A 81 11.09 0.63 -13.97
C ILE A 81 11.83 1.61 -13.05
N GLU A 82 11.07 2.31 -12.21
CA GLU A 82 11.56 3.41 -11.39
C GLU A 82 11.25 3.25 -9.89
N TYR A 83 12.06 3.93 -9.08
CA TYR A 83 11.77 4.16 -7.67
C TYR A 83 10.71 5.24 -7.46
N ASP A 84 9.68 4.95 -6.65
CA ASP A 84 8.82 5.98 -6.07
C ASP A 84 9.00 6.12 -4.55
N PRO A 85 9.41 7.29 -4.04
CA PRO A 85 9.47 7.55 -2.60
C PRO A 85 8.09 7.72 -1.94
N GLY A 86 7.00 7.81 -2.71
CA GLY A 86 5.63 7.98 -2.23
C GLY A 86 4.93 6.69 -1.77
N ARG A 87 5.35 5.53 -2.30
CA ARG A 87 4.73 4.21 -2.07
C ARG A 87 5.79 3.13 -1.80
N SER A 88 5.35 1.91 -1.49
CA SER A 88 6.26 0.77 -1.28
C SER A 88 6.60 0.04 -2.58
N ALA A 89 5.65 -0.04 -3.51
CA ALA A 89 5.84 -0.68 -4.81
C ALA A 89 6.77 0.15 -5.73
N ARG A 90 7.39 -0.51 -6.71
CA ARG A 90 8.02 0.17 -7.85
C ARG A 90 6.94 0.67 -8.81
N ILE A 91 7.35 1.55 -9.71
CA ILE A 91 6.46 2.05 -10.77
C ILE A 91 7.08 1.78 -12.13
N ALA A 92 6.24 1.47 -13.11
CA ALA A 92 6.66 1.31 -14.49
C ALA A 92 6.23 2.54 -15.29
N LEU A 93 7.15 3.09 -16.08
CA LEU A 93 6.88 4.13 -17.07
C LEU A 93 6.43 3.46 -18.36
N ILE A 94 5.21 3.75 -18.79
CA ILE A 94 4.61 3.19 -19.99
C ILE A 94 4.60 4.25 -21.08
N PHE A 95 5.08 3.89 -22.28
CA PHE A 95 4.93 4.67 -23.50
C PHE A 95 3.84 4.03 -24.35
N TYR A 96 2.72 4.70 -24.48
CA TYR A 96 1.61 4.24 -25.32
C TYR A 96 1.89 4.50 -26.79
N ALA A 97 1.29 3.69 -27.66
CA ALA A 97 1.38 3.86 -29.11
C ALA A 97 0.85 5.22 -29.59
N ASP A 98 -0.07 5.84 -28.85
CA ASP A 98 -0.58 7.19 -29.11
C ASP A 98 0.34 8.33 -28.63
N GLY A 99 1.54 8.01 -28.15
CA GLY A 99 2.53 8.98 -27.68
C GLY A 99 2.36 9.46 -26.24
N ASP A 100 1.28 9.08 -25.55
CA ASP A 100 1.09 9.40 -24.14
C ASP A 100 2.05 8.59 -23.25
N LYS A 101 2.43 9.19 -22.12
CA LYS A 101 3.34 8.60 -21.15
C LYS A 101 2.65 8.56 -19.81
N ARG A 102 2.55 7.38 -19.20
CA ARG A 102 1.92 7.23 -17.88
C ARG A 102 2.73 6.34 -16.97
N TYR A 103 2.63 6.59 -15.67
CA TYR A 103 3.15 5.65 -14.69
C TYR A 103 2.06 4.71 -14.23
N ILE A 104 2.40 3.42 -14.10
CA ILE A 104 1.59 2.43 -13.40
C ILE A 104 2.35 1.88 -12.20
N ILE A 105 1.63 1.20 -11.31
CA ILE A 105 2.29 0.31 -10.33
C ILE A 105 2.94 -0.83 -11.11
N ALA A 106 4.21 -1.11 -10.84
CA ALA A 106 4.89 -2.24 -11.45
C ALA A 106 4.38 -3.56 -10.83
N PRO A 107 3.72 -4.43 -11.61
CA PRO A 107 3.42 -5.80 -11.21
C PRO A 107 4.71 -6.59 -11.00
N ASP A 108 4.60 -7.70 -10.29
CA ASP A 108 5.69 -8.67 -10.21
C ASP A 108 5.96 -9.27 -11.60
N ARG A 109 7.23 -9.52 -11.89
CA ARG A 109 7.73 -10.07 -13.16
C ARG A 109 7.54 -9.21 -14.42
N LEU A 110 6.96 -8.03 -14.33
CA LEU A 110 6.94 -7.08 -15.46
C LEU A 110 8.37 -6.58 -15.74
N ARG A 111 8.82 -6.69 -16.98
CA ARG A 111 10.15 -6.29 -17.46
C ARG A 111 10.06 -5.07 -18.36
N VAL A 112 11.22 -4.45 -18.61
CA VAL A 112 11.33 -3.43 -19.67
C VAL A 112 11.08 -4.10 -21.02
N ASP A 113 10.49 -3.36 -21.94
CA ASP A 113 10.07 -3.79 -23.28
C ASP A 113 8.83 -4.68 -23.36
N ASP A 114 8.31 -5.16 -22.23
CA ASP A 114 7.00 -5.82 -22.20
C ASP A 114 5.91 -4.88 -22.71
N THR A 115 4.89 -5.45 -23.36
CA THR A 115 3.71 -4.72 -23.81
C THR A 115 2.56 -4.93 -22.83
N VAL A 116 1.95 -3.83 -22.40
CA VAL A 116 0.76 -3.83 -21.55
C VAL A 116 -0.42 -3.22 -22.28
N VAL A 117 -1.57 -3.86 -22.17
CA VAL A 117 -2.83 -3.42 -22.79
C VAL A 117 -3.92 -3.33 -21.72
N ALA A 118 -4.87 -2.43 -21.92
CA ALA A 118 -6.09 -2.36 -21.12
C ALA A 118 -7.31 -2.53 -22.03
N GLY A 119 -8.39 -3.05 -21.47
CA GLY A 119 -9.68 -3.16 -22.15
C GLY A 119 -10.15 -4.61 -22.37
N PRO A 120 -11.38 -4.78 -22.87
CA PRO A 120 -11.95 -6.09 -23.14
C PRO A 120 -11.13 -6.85 -24.18
N GLY A 121 -11.02 -8.17 -24.03
CA GLY A 121 -10.22 -9.02 -24.93
C GLY A 121 -8.71 -8.97 -24.71
N SER A 122 -8.21 -8.21 -23.73
CA SER A 122 -6.77 -8.22 -23.41
C SER A 122 -6.33 -9.61 -22.90
N PRO A 123 -5.11 -10.07 -23.22
CA PRO A 123 -4.60 -11.33 -22.67
C PRO A 123 -4.50 -11.29 -21.14
N ILE A 124 -4.75 -12.42 -20.48
CA ILE A 124 -4.56 -12.58 -19.02
C ILE A 124 -3.06 -12.70 -18.71
N ALA A 125 -2.35 -11.58 -18.88
CA ALA A 125 -0.91 -11.47 -18.65
C ALA A 125 -0.61 -10.36 -17.62
N PRO A 126 0.47 -10.49 -16.81
CA PRO A 126 0.82 -9.51 -15.79
C PRO A 126 0.93 -8.08 -16.36
N GLY A 127 0.25 -7.12 -15.73
CA GLY A 127 0.23 -5.71 -16.15
C GLY A 127 -0.92 -5.33 -17.08
N ASN A 128 -1.58 -6.30 -17.70
CA ASN A 128 -2.81 -6.05 -18.45
C ASN A 128 -3.97 -5.75 -17.50
N THR A 129 -4.88 -4.88 -17.93
CA THR A 129 -6.03 -4.45 -17.12
C THR A 129 -7.33 -4.80 -17.84
N LEU A 130 -8.20 -5.53 -17.14
CA LEU A 130 -9.51 -5.93 -17.64
C LEU A 130 -10.57 -5.64 -16.59
N GLU A 131 -11.83 -5.77 -16.98
CA GLU A 131 -12.94 -5.85 -16.03
C GLU A 131 -12.92 -7.21 -15.33
N LEU A 132 -13.39 -7.26 -14.08
CA LEU A 132 -13.41 -8.48 -13.29
C LEU A 132 -14.28 -9.58 -13.92
N ARG A 133 -15.28 -9.21 -14.73
CA ARG A 133 -16.10 -10.18 -15.47
C ARG A 133 -15.29 -11.02 -16.46
N ASP A 134 -14.24 -10.44 -17.07
CA ASP A 134 -13.44 -11.08 -18.11
C ASP A 134 -12.29 -11.91 -17.53
N MET A 135 -12.07 -11.84 -16.21
CA MET A 135 -11.00 -12.54 -15.54
C MET A 135 -11.43 -13.93 -15.07
N PRO A 136 -10.66 -14.98 -15.38
CA PRO A 136 -10.99 -16.32 -14.89
C PRO A 136 -10.87 -16.40 -13.37
N PRO A 137 -11.75 -17.16 -12.69
CA PRO A 137 -11.57 -17.51 -11.29
C PRO A 137 -10.20 -18.12 -11.01
N GLY A 138 -9.63 -17.84 -9.85
CA GLY A 138 -8.29 -18.24 -9.44
C GLY A 138 -7.19 -17.25 -9.82
N THR A 139 -7.44 -16.33 -10.74
CA THR A 139 -6.44 -15.32 -11.15
C THR A 139 -6.03 -14.41 -9.99
N MET A 140 -4.74 -14.08 -9.98
CA MET A 140 -4.19 -13.08 -9.08
C MET A 140 -4.25 -11.72 -9.74
N VAL A 141 -4.84 -10.76 -9.03
CA VAL A 141 -5.06 -9.39 -9.52
C VAL A 141 -4.62 -8.37 -8.47
N HIS A 142 -4.37 -7.14 -8.91
CA HIS A 142 -4.04 -6.02 -8.07
C HIS A 142 -4.64 -4.73 -8.62
N ASN A 143 -4.49 -3.63 -7.89
CA ASN A 143 -5.05 -2.33 -8.28
C ASN A 143 -6.55 -2.37 -8.63
N VAL A 144 -7.34 -3.09 -7.81
CA VAL A 144 -8.76 -3.34 -8.09
C VAL A 144 -9.61 -2.12 -7.72
N GLU A 145 -10.55 -1.76 -8.59
CA GLU A 145 -11.56 -0.73 -8.31
C GLU A 145 -12.56 -1.20 -7.25
N LEU A 146 -13.11 -0.26 -6.47
CA LEU A 146 -14.21 -0.56 -5.54
C LEU A 146 -15.58 -0.27 -6.16
N GLN A 147 -15.60 0.66 -7.12
CA GLN A 147 -16.74 1.07 -7.92
C GLN A 147 -16.21 1.32 -9.34
N PRO A 148 -16.97 0.97 -10.38
CA PRO A 148 -16.55 1.16 -11.76
C PRO A 148 -16.10 2.61 -12.04
N GLY A 149 -14.94 2.78 -12.66
CA GLY A 149 -14.41 4.08 -13.10
C GLY A 149 -13.84 4.99 -11.99
N ARG A 150 -13.85 4.55 -10.73
CA ARG A 150 -13.25 5.30 -9.60
C ARG A 150 -11.75 5.05 -9.44
N GLY A 151 -11.14 4.25 -10.32
CA GLY A 151 -9.74 3.87 -10.29
C GLY A 151 -9.42 2.86 -9.19
N GLY A 152 -8.30 2.18 -9.36
CA GLY A 152 -7.85 1.13 -8.45
C GLY A 152 -7.59 1.65 -7.03
N GLN A 153 -8.24 1.01 -6.05
CA GLN A 153 -8.16 1.37 -4.63
C GLN A 153 -7.55 0.25 -3.79
N LEU A 154 -7.82 -1.00 -4.17
CA LEU A 154 -7.43 -2.21 -3.43
C LEU A 154 -6.16 -2.82 -4.00
N GLY A 155 -5.36 -3.47 -3.15
CA GLY A 155 -4.17 -4.23 -3.59
C GLY A 155 -3.08 -3.38 -4.26
N ARG A 156 -2.67 -2.26 -3.64
CA ARG A 156 -1.66 -1.33 -4.23
C ARG A 156 -0.28 -1.36 -3.57
N SER A 157 -0.16 -2.00 -2.41
CA SER A 157 1.11 -2.07 -1.68
C SER A 157 2.02 -3.14 -2.28
N ALA A 158 3.33 -2.94 -2.15
CA ALA A 158 4.34 -3.94 -2.53
C ALA A 158 3.98 -5.35 -2.04
N GLY A 159 4.08 -6.34 -2.93
CA GLY A 159 3.74 -7.74 -2.65
C GLY A 159 2.24 -8.04 -2.47
N ALA A 160 1.34 -7.06 -2.62
CA ALA A 160 -0.09 -7.32 -2.50
C ALA A 160 -0.63 -8.03 -3.74
N GLY A 161 -1.51 -9.00 -3.51
CA GLY A 161 -2.33 -9.63 -4.54
C GLY A 161 -3.71 -9.95 -3.98
N ILE A 162 -4.72 -9.86 -4.82
CA ILE A 162 -6.11 -10.22 -4.53
C ILE A 162 -6.45 -11.38 -5.44
N GLN A 163 -7.07 -12.41 -4.89
CA GLN A 163 -7.48 -13.57 -5.69
C GLN A 163 -8.94 -13.42 -6.11
N VAL A 164 -9.22 -13.62 -7.39
CA VAL A 164 -10.57 -13.76 -7.92
C VAL A 164 -11.09 -15.14 -7.54
N MET A 165 -12.21 -15.24 -6.82
CA MET A 165 -12.71 -16.51 -6.28
C MET A 165 -13.85 -17.08 -7.12
N ALA A 166 -14.93 -16.33 -7.24
CA ALA A 166 -16.14 -16.76 -7.92
C ALA A 166 -16.86 -15.55 -8.49
N ARG A 167 -17.70 -15.78 -9.50
CA ARG A 167 -18.57 -14.77 -10.11
C ARG A 167 -20.00 -15.21 -9.86
N ASP A 168 -20.82 -14.31 -9.36
CA ASP A 168 -22.22 -14.58 -9.01
C ASP A 168 -23.04 -13.30 -9.10
N SER A 169 -24.17 -13.37 -9.81
CA SER A 169 -25.24 -12.36 -9.79
C SER A 169 -24.76 -10.90 -10.00
N GLY A 170 -23.88 -10.67 -10.97
CA GLY A 170 -23.32 -9.33 -11.28
C GLY A 170 -22.18 -8.87 -10.37
N TYR A 171 -21.73 -9.72 -9.45
CA TYR A 171 -20.63 -9.49 -8.53
C TYR A 171 -19.53 -10.54 -8.68
N VAL A 172 -18.33 -10.14 -8.30
CA VAL A 172 -17.16 -11.00 -8.21
C VAL A 172 -16.70 -11.05 -6.76
N LEU A 173 -16.58 -12.26 -6.24
CA LEU A 173 -16.05 -12.52 -4.91
C LEU A 173 -14.52 -12.44 -4.96
N LEU A 174 -13.95 -11.53 -4.19
CA LEU A 174 -12.52 -11.32 -4.09
C LEU A 174 -12.00 -11.71 -2.71
N ARG A 175 -10.89 -12.44 -2.67
CA ARG A 175 -10.13 -12.72 -1.45
C ARG A 175 -9.01 -11.68 -1.30
N MET A 176 -9.16 -10.82 -0.31
CA MET A 176 -8.22 -9.74 -0.01
C MET A 176 -6.93 -10.28 0.65
N PRO A 177 -5.80 -9.55 0.57
CA PRO A 177 -4.58 -9.87 1.33
C PRO A 177 -4.80 -9.96 2.86
N SER A 178 -5.84 -9.30 3.37
CA SER A 178 -6.23 -9.36 4.77
C SER A 178 -6.91 -10.67 5.18
N GLY A 179 -7.25 -11.54 4.22
CA GLY A 179 -8.11 -12.71 4.42
C GLY A 179 -9.61 -12.39 4.47
N GLU A 180 -10.00 -11.14 4.23
CA GLU A 180 -11.40 -10.76 4.02
C GLU A 180 -11.89 -11.25 2.66
N MET A 181 -13.09 -11.81 2.60
CA MET A 181 -13.78 -12.12 1.34
C MET A 181 -14.89 -11.10 1.12
N ARG A 182 -14.86 -10.45 -0.05
CA ARG A 182 -15.71 -9.31 -0.36
C ARG A 182 -16.19 -9.37 -1.81
N GLN A 183 -17.46 -9.08 -2.01
CA GLN A 183 -18.07 -8.89 -3.32
C GLN A 183 -17.76 -7.48 -3.86
N VAL A 184 -17.41 -7.43 -5.13
CA VAL A 184 -17.17 -6.21 -5.92
C VAL A 184 -17.93 -6.36 -7.24
N LEU A 185 -18.41 -5.25 -7.82
CA LEU A 185 -19.13 -5.30 -9.09
C LEU A 185 -18.25 -5.88 -10.20
N GLU A 186 -18.82 -6.67 -11.09
CA GLU A 186 -18.07 -7.33 -12.18
C GLU A 186 -17.47 -6.35 -13.21
N ASN A 187 -18.11 -5.18 -13.38
CA ASN A 187 -17.64 -4.10 -14.25
C ASN A 187 -16.48 -3.29 -13.62
N CYS A 188 -16.05 -3.62 -12.40
CA CYS A 188 -14.86 -2.98 -11.82
C CYS A 188 -13.60 -3.47 -12.54
N ARG A 189 -12.65 -2.56 -12.77
CA ARG A 189 -11.37 -2.93 -13.38
C ARG A 189 -10.38 -3.47 -12.36
N ALA A 190 -9.51 -4.35 -12.83
CA ALA A 190 -8.39 -4.89 -12.09
C ALA A 190 -7.20 -5.13 -13.03
N THR A 191 -5.99 -5.05 -12.49
CA THR A 191 -4.77 -5.36 -13.24
C THR A 191 -4.31 -6.77 -12.88
N VAL A 192 -4.03 -7.59 -13.88
CA VAL A 192 -3.57 -8.97 -13.70
C VAL A 192 -2.16 -8.98 -13.09
N GLY A 193 -1.92 -9.93 -12.19
CA GLY A 193 -0.67 -10.12 -11.46
C GLY A 193 -0.72 -9.61 -10.02
N THR A 194 0.35 -9.88 -9.28
CA THR A 194 0.60 -9.32 -7.95
C THR A 194 1.45 -8.04 -8.06
N VAL A 195 1.43 -7.19 -7.03
CA VAL A 195 2.31 -6.02 -7.00
C VAL A 195 3.75 -6.43 -6.73
N GLY A 196 4.71 -5.90 -7.48
CA GLY A 196 6.13 -6.21 -7.31
C GLY A 196 6.72 -5.72 -5.97
N ASN A 197 8.02 -5.99 -5.79
CA ASN A 197 8.78 -5.70 -4.57
C ASN A 197 8.27 -6.42 -3.29
N PRO A 198 7.95 -7.72 -3.33
CA PRO A 198 7.38 -8.45 -2.19
C PRO A 198 8.30 -8.44 -0.95
N GLU A 199 9.62 -8.39 -1.13
CA GLU A 199 10.60 -8.39 -0.04
C GLU A 199 10.61 -7.08 0.77
N HIS A 200 9.82 -6.06 0.37
CA HIS A 200 9.72 -4.80 1.11
C HIS A 200 9.40 -4.99 2.61
N ALA A 201 8.62 -6.02 2.95
CA ALA A 201 8.25 -6.32 4.33
C ALA A 201 9.43 -6.80 5.20
N LEU A 202 10.46 -7.39 4.59
CA LEU A 202 11.61 -7.97 5.30
C LEU A 202 12.65 -6.91 5.67
N ILE A 203 12.52 -5.67 5.20
CA ILE A 203 13.52 -4.61 5.41
C ILE A 203 13.64 -4.20 6.88
N LYS A 204 14.84 -4.40 7.44
CA LYS A 204 15.23 -3.88 8.75
C LYS A 204 15.91 -2.52 8.61
N LEU A 205 15.34 -1.47 9.23
CA LEU A 205 15.87 -0.10 9.11
C LEU A 205 17.23 0.10 9.80
N GLY A 206 17.56 -0.70 10.82
CA GLY A 206 18.79 -0.64 11.60
C GLY A 206 18.85 0.49 12.62
N LYS A 207 18.64 1.75 12.20
CA LYS A 207 18.78 2.93 13.06
C LYS A 207 17.56 3.85 13.07
N ALA A 208 17.37 4.56 14.18
CA ALA A 208 16.26 5.52 14.36
C ALA A 208 16.26 6.64 13.29
N GLY A 209 17.44 7.16 12.92
CA GLY A 209 17.57 8.20 11.88
C GLY A 209 16.95 7.80 10.54
N ARG A 210 17.03 6.52 10.14
CA ARG A 210 16.42 6.05 8.89
C ARG A 210 14.88 6.10 8.95
N LYS A 211 14.29 5.90 10.12
CA LYS A 211 12.86 6.10 10.37
C LYS A 211 12.49 7.59 10.32
N ARG A 212 13.36 8.47 10.85
CA ARG A 212 13.19 9.94 10.75
C ARG A 212 13.18 10.43 9.30
N HIS A 213 14.10 9.95 8.46
CA HIS A 213 14.14 10.30 7.03
C HIS A 213 12.85 9.91 6.28
N ARG A 214 12.11 8.91 6.79
CA ARG A 214 10.80 8.51 6.26
C ARG A 214 9.64 9.43 6.69
N GLY A 215 9.91 10.48 7.48
CA GLY A 215 8.91 11.42 7.99
C GLY A 215 8.13 10.90 9.19
N ARG A 216 8.72 9.96 9.96
CA ARG A 216 8.15 9.37 11.17
C ARG A 216 8.93 9.89 12.38
N ARG A 217 8.27 10.67 13.22
CA ARG A 217 8.81 11.17 14.51
C ARG A 217 8.76 10.05 15.57
N PRO A 218 9.54 10.16 16.66
CA PRO A 218 9.44 9.22 17.78
C PRO A 218 8.02 9.17 18.35
N GLN A 219 7.68 8.04 18.95
CA GLN A 219 6.43 7.82 19.66
C GLN A 219 6.77 7.52 21.12
N VAL A 220 6.22 8.34 22.02
CA VAL A 220 6.32 8.14 23.47
C VAL A 220 5.21 7.17 23.90
N ARG A 221 5.52 6.27 24.84
CA ARG A 221 4.54 5.33 25.39
C ARG A 221 3.61 6.06 26.35
N GLY A 222 2.34 5.65 26.44
CA GLY A 222 1.41 6.24 27.40
C GLY A 222 1.80 6.02 28.86
N SER A 223 2.46 4.89 29.14
CA SER A 223 2.89 4.47 30.49
C SER A 223 4.03 5.30 31.08
N VAL A 224 4.58 6.26 30.34
CA VAL A 224 5.67 7.13 30.82
C VAL A 224 5.23 8.60 30.85
N MET A 225 3.94 8.85 30.59
CA MET A 225 3.36 10.19 30.62
C MET A 225 2.71 10.46 31.99
N ASN A 226 2.27 11.68 32.22
CA ASN A 226 1.49 12.01 33.41
C ASN A 226 0.01 11.61 33.23
N PRO A 227 -0.78 11.48 34.31
CA PRO A 227 -2.20 11.12 34.23
C PRO A 227 -3.03 12.03 33.32
N VAL A 228 -2.66 13.31 33.22
CA VAL A 228 -3.32 14.30 32.35
C VAL A 228 -3.16 13.99 30.84
N ASP A 229 -2.07 13.35 30.45
CA ASP A 229 -1.73 13.12 29.03
C ASP A 229 -2.27 11.81 28.48
N HIS A 230 -2.35 10.78 29.33
CA HIS A 230 -2.71 9.43 28.92
C HIS A 230 -3.43 8.67 30.04
N PRO A 231 -4.45 7.84 29.72
CA PRO A 231 -5.09 6.95 30.70
C PRO A 231 -4.21 5.92 31.41
N HIS A 232 -2.92 5.83 31.06
CA HIS A 232 -1.95 4.92 31.68
C HIS A 232 -0.77 5.70 32.28
N GLY A 233 -0.87 7.02 32.33
CA GLY A 233 0.16 7.87 32.89
C GLY A 233 0.09 7.92 34.41
N GLY A 234 1.20 8.27 35.05
CA GLY A 234 1.37 8.31 36.49
C GLY A 234 1.77 6.97 37.13
N GLY A 235 1.63 6.91 38.45
CA GLY A 235 2.16 5.83 39.29
C GLY A 235 3.61 6.10 39.70
N GLU A 236 4.00 5.59 40.88
CA GLU A 236 5.38 5.65 41.35
C GLU A 236 6.22 4.57 40.65
N GLY A 237 7.33 4.97 40.02
CA GLY A 237 8.16 4.06 39.25
C GLY A 237 7.48 3.50 38.00
N LYS A 238 7.68 2.22 37.70
CA LYS A 238 7.06 1.56 36.53
C LYS A 238 5.74 0.92 36.94
N ALA A 239 4.63 1.45 36.44
CA ALA A 239 3.31 0.90 36.69
C ALA A 239 2.84 -0.07 35.56
N PRO A 240 2.04 -1.09 35.90
CA PRO A 240 1.28 -1.87 34.92
C PRO A 240 0.12 -1.02 34.34
N VAL A 241 -0.74 -1.62 33.52
CA VAL A 241 -1.85 -0.89 32.88
C VAL A 241 -2.85 -0.30 33.90
N GLY A 242 -3.02 -0.93 35.06
CA GLY A 242 -3.87 -0.43 36.16
C GLY A 242 -5.38 -0.36 35.87
N LEU A 243 -5.82 -0.74 34.67
CA LEU A 243 -7.20 -0.69 34.20
C LEU A 243 -7.61 -2.05 33.61
N PRO A 244 -8.93 -2.35 33.47
CA PRO A 244 -9.41 -3.61 32.91
C PRO A 244 -8.87 -3.96 31.52
N GLY A 245 -8.39 -2.96 30.77
CA GLY A 245 -7.63 -3.21 29.55
C GLY A 245 -6.94 -1.95 29.03
N PRO A 246 -5.98 -2.10 28.10
CA PRO A 246 -5.25 -0.97 27.54
C PRO A 246 -6.17 -0.02 26.77
N LYS A 247 -6.05 1.27 27.05
CA LYS A 247 -6.75 2.36 26.39
C LYS A 247 -5.84 3.13 25.43
N THR A 248 -6.48 3.78 24.46
CA THR A 248 -5.86 4.78 23.59
C THR A 248 -5.69 6.09 24.37
N PRO A 249 -4.92 7.06 23.84
CA PRO A 249 -4.75 8.37 24.48
C PRO A 249 -6.04 9.18 24.63
N TRP A 250 -7.13 8.75 23.97
CA TRP A 250 -8.47 9.34 24.07
C TRP A 250 -9.44 8.44 24.87
N GLY A 251 -8.93 7.54 25.71
CA GLY A 251 -9.73 6.71 26.61
C GLY A 251 -10.43 5.50 25.98
N LYS A 252 -10.53 5.40 24.65
CA LYS A 252 -11.15 4.23 23.99
C LYS A 252 -10.31 2.96 24.16
N PRO A 253 -10.90 1.76 24.33
CA PRO A 253 -10.14 0.52 24.40
C PRO A 253 -9.28 0.30 23.14
N ALA A 254 -8.00 -0.05 23.34
CA ALA A 254 -7.02 -0.24 22.27
C ALA A 254 -6.92 -1.70 21.78
N LEU A 255 -7.35 -2.66 22.60
CA LEU A 255 -7.35 -4.08 22.28
C LEU A 255 -8.77 -4.63 22.18
N GLY A 256 -9.01 -5.51 21.19
CA GLY A 256 -10.27 -6.27 21.04
C GLY A 256 -11.47 -5.48 20.51
N TYR A 257 -11.57 -4.18 20.80
CA TYR A 257 -12.72 -3.36 20.42
C TYR A 257 -12.84 -3.17 18.89
N ARG A 258 -13.98 -3.58 18.32
CA ARG A 258 -14.28 -3.44 16.88
C ARG A 258 -14.71 -1.99 16.59
N THR A 259 -13.97 -1.29 15.72
CA THR A 259 -14.18 0.14 15.45
C THR A 259 -14.98 0.44 14.18
N ARG A 260 -15.30 -0.57 13.36
CA ARG A 260 -16.09 -0.41 12.14
C ARG A 260 -17.55 -0.12 12.47
N ARG A 261 -18.12 0.92 11.86
CA ARG A 261 -19.52 1.35 12.09
C ARG A 261 -20.39 1.39 10.82
N ASN A 262 -19.79 1.38 9.63
CA ASN A 262 -20.54 1.57 8.39
C ASN A 262 -21.30 0.30 7.97
N LYS A 263 -22.60 0.25 8.29
CA LYS A 263 -23.52 -0.86 7.96
C LYS A 263 -23.79 -0.98 6.46
N ARG A 264 -23.78 0.13 5.69
CA ARG A 264 -24.14 0.13 4.25
C ARG A 264 -23.26 -0.80 3.41
N THR A 265 -21.99 -0.89 3.77
CA THR A 265 -21.01 -1.71 3.06
C THR A 265 -20.86 -3.12 3.60
N ASP A 266 -21.55 -3.48 4.69
CA ASP A 266 -21.40 -4.80 5.31
C ASP A 266 -22.07 -5.89 4.48
N ARG A 267 -23.12 -5.58 3.72
CA ARG A 267 -23.79 -6.51 2.79
C ARG A 267 -22.86 -7.12 1.73
N TYR A 268 -21.79 -6.41 1.37
CA TYR A 268 -20.82 -6.87 0.37
C TYR A 268 -19.68 -7.70 0.98
N ILE A 269 -19.64 -7.87 2.30
CA ILE A 269 -18.56 -8.59 2.99
C ILE A 269 -19.09 -9.95 3.43
N VAL A 270 -18.75 -10.97 2.66
CA VAL A 270 -19.12 -12.37 2.93
C VAL A 270 -18.39 -12.89 4.16
N ARG A 271 -17.08 -12.62 4.27
CA ARG A 271 -16.28 -13.05 5.42
C ARG A 271 -15.32 -11.94 5.83
N ARG A 272 -15.41 -11.53 7.10
CA ARG A 272 -14.46 -10.57 7.68
C ARG A 272 -13.09 -11.22 7.87
N ARG A 273 -12.03 -10.38 7.86
CA ARG A 273 -10.67 -10.83 8.17
C ARG A 273 -10.66 -11.64 9.47
N THR A 274 -10.14 -12.86 9.40
CA THR A 274 -9.79 -13.64 10.59
C THR A 274 -8.32 -13.37 10.91
N ARG A 275 -8.00 -13.01 12.15
CA ARG A 275 -6.60 -13.07 12.58
C ARG A 275 -6.23 -14.56 12.57
N GLY A 276 -5.36 -14.98 11.65
CA GLY A 276 -4.79 -16.32 11.71
C GLY A 276 -4.21 -16.54 13.11
N GLY A 277 -4.59 -17.65 13.76
CA GLY A 277 -3.93 -18.19 14.95
C GLY A 277 -3.66 -17.21 16.08
N ARG A 278 -4.70 -16.76 16.78
CA ARG A 278 -4.62 -16.81 18.25
C ARG A 278 -5.73 -17.74 18.70
N ARG A 279 -5.38 -19.02 18.84
CA ARG A 279 -6.02 -19.87 19.84
C ARG A 279 -5.98 -19.03 21.13
N ARG A 280 -7.16 -18.79 21.70
CA ARG A 280 -7.22 -18.46 23.12
C ARG A 280 -6.70 -19.66 23.88
#